data_AF-A0A3D4QVX9-F1
#
_entry.id   AF-A0A3D4QVX9-F1
#
_cell.length_a   1.000
_cell.length_b   1.000
_cell.length_c   1.000
_cell.angle_alpha   90.00
_cell.angle_beta   90.00
_cell.angle_gamma   90.00
#
_symmetry.space_group_name_H-M   'P 1'
#
loop_
_entity.id
_entity.type
_entity.pdbx_description
1 polymer ?
#
loop_
_entity_poly.entity_id
_entity_poly.type
_entity_poly.pdbx_seq_one_letter_code
_entity_poly.pdbx_strand_id
1 'polypeptide(L)' 'IIADLPDKLEMNVYPTLSKKQIGLYRQLIQQIKEKLEESEGIERKGLILSSIMKFKQICNHP' A
#
# COMPACT_ATOMS: atom_id res chain seq x y z
N ILE A 1 14.07 28.75 29.60
CA ILE A 1 13.62 27.35 29.37
C ILE A 1 12.48 27.46 28.36
N ILE A 2 12.63 26.90 27.17
CA ILE A 2 11.67 27.08 26.07
C ILE A 2 10.42 26.26 26.41
N ALA A 3 9.40 26.93 26.98
CA ALA A 3 8.13 26.33 27.39
C ALA A 3 7.07 26.31 26.26
N ASP A 4 7.45 26.77 25.06
CA ASP A 4 6.51 27.10 23.99
C ASP A 4 6.35 26.00 22.93
N LEU A 5 7.00 24.84 23.09
CA LEU A 5 6.87 23.73 22.15
C LEU A 5 6.16 22.51 22.78
N PRO A 6 5.18 21.91 22.08
CA PRO A 6 4.52 20.70 22.54
C PRO A 6 5.43 19.47 22.39
N ASP A 7 5.19 18.46 23.23
CA ASP A 7 5.99 17.22 23.25
C ASP A 7 5.95 16.42 21.93
N LYS A 8 4.84 16.53 21.19
CA LYS A 8 4.67 15.90 19.87
C LYS A 8 3.64 16.68 19.05
N LEU A 9 3.94 16.87 17.77
CA LEU A 9 2.97 17.30 16.76
C LEU A 9 2.73 16.15 15.79
N GLU A 10 1.48 15.75 15.63
CA GLU A 10 1.05 14.71 14.71
C GLU A 10 0.03 15.28 13.73
N MET A 11 0.27 15.06 12.45
CA MET A 11 -0.61 15.52 11.38
C MET A 11 -0.56 14.52 10.22
N ASN A 12 -1.71 14.33 9.58
CA ASN A 12 -1.79 13.50 8.39
C ASN A 12 -1.31 14.28 7.17
N VAL A 13 -0.39 13.68 6.42
CA VAL A 13 0.04 14.18 5.10
C VAL A 13 -0.49 13.21 4.05
N TYR A 14 -1.06 13.75 2.97
CA TYR A 14 -1.68 12.97 1.90
C TYR A 14 -0.87 13.15 0.59
N PRO A 15 0.22 12.40 0.40
CA PRO A 15 1.03 12.49 -0.81
C PRO A 15 0.33 11.82 -2.00
N THR A 16 0.61 12.33 -3.20
CA THR A 16 0.21 11.67 -4.45
C THR A 16 1.23 10.63 -4.88
N LEU A 17 0.79 9.58 -5.59
CA LEU A 17 1.68 8.61 -6.21
C LEU A 17 2.37 9.18 -7.46
N SER A 18 3.61 8.79 -7.70
CA SER A 18 4.31 9.07 -8.96
C SER A 18 3.71 8.29 -10.13
N LYS A 19 3.98 8.72 -11.37
CA LYS A 19 3.55 8.01 -12.58
C LYS A 19 4.02 6.54 -12.60
N LYS A 20 5.23 6.27 -12.12
CA LYS A 20 5.79 4.91 -12.04
C LYS A 20 5.02 4.05 -11.03
N GLN A 21 4.79 4.58 -9.82
CA GLN A 21 4.00 3.89 -8.79
C GLN A 21 2.58 3.61 -9.28
N ILE A 22 1.92 4.55 -9.97
CA ILE A 22 0.59 4.35 -10.56
C ILE A 22 0.61 3.18 -11.56
N GLY A 23 1.63 3.12 -12.42
CA GLY A 23 1.79 2.01 -13.37
C GLY A 23 1.92 0.65 -12.66
N LEU A 24 2.82 0.57 -11.69
CA LEU A 24 3.06 -0.66 -10.90
C LEU A 24 1.82 -1.07 -10.10
N TYR A 25 1.13 -0.10 -9.49
CA TYR A 25 -0.08 -0.32 -8.72
C TYR A 25 -1.19 -0.91 -9.59
N ARG A 26 -1.43 -0.33 -10.78
CA ARG A 26 -2.43 -0.81 -11.73
C ARG A 26 -2.11 -2.21 -12.26
N GLN A 27 -0.84 -2.46 -12.58
CA GLN A 27 -0.40 -3.79 -13.00
C GLN A 27 -0.65 -4.83 -11.90
N LEU A 28 -0.33 -4.51 -10.65
CA LEU A 28 -0.56 -5.40 -9.53
C LEU A 28 -2.05 -5.68 -9.30
N ILE A 29 -2.92 -4.68 -9.43
CA ILE A 29 -4.39 -4.89 -9.38
C ILE A 29 -4.81 -5.93 -10.41
N GLN A 30 -4.37 -5.79 -11.66
CA GLN A 30 -4.78 -6.69 -12.74
C GLN A 30 -4.36 -8.14 -12.44
N GLN A 31 -3.10 -8.32 -12.03
CA GLN A 31 -2.55 -9.63 -11.66
C GLN A 31 -3.30 -10.28 -10.49
N ILE A 32 -3.73 -9.49 -9.50
CA ILE A 32 -4.44 -10.02 -8.33
C ILE A 32 -5.87 -10.39 -8.70
N LYS A 33 -6.55 -9.60 -9.53
CA LYS A 33 -7.92 -9.90 -9.98
C LYS A 33 -8.00 -11.28 -10.63
N GLU A 34 -7.11 -11.53 -11.59
CA GLU A 34 -7.03 -12.83 -12.28
C GLU A 34 -6.83 -13.99 -11.29
N LYS A 35 -5.87 -13.86 -10.37
CA LYS A 35 -5.60 -14.91 -9.37
C LYS A 35 -6.71 -15.08 -8.34
N LEU A 36 -7.46 -14.02 -8.05
CA LEU A 36 -8.58 -14.08 -7.12
C LEU A 36 -9.78 -14.84 -7.70
N GLU A 37 -9.92 -14.93 -9.01
CA GLU A 37 -11.03 -15.70 -9.62
C GLU A 37 -10.89 -17.20 -9.34
N GLU A 38 -9.66 -17.70 -9.23
CA GLU A 38 -9.36 -19.12 -9.06
C GLU A 38 -9.01 -19.50 -7.61
N SER A 39 -8.64 -18.52 -6.77
CA SER A 39 -8.21 -18.79 -5.39
C SER A 39 -9.36 -18.87 -4.38
N GLU A 40 -9.33 -19.92 -3.55
CA GLU A 40 -10.28 -20.15 -2.45
C GLU A 40 -9.58 -20.38 -1.10
N GLY A 41 -10.37 -20.44 -0.03
CA GLY A 41 -9.90 -20.85 1.30
C GLY A 41 -8.66 -20.10 1.81
N ILE A 42 -7.64 -20.85 2.24
CA ILE A 42 -6.41 -20.30 2.80
C ILE A 42 -5.51 -19.66 1.74
N GLU A 43 -5.54 -20.17 0.51
CA GLU A 43 -4.77 -19.62 -0.61
C GLU A 43 -5.22 -18.18 -0.91
N ARG A 44 -6.53 -17.97 -1.00
CA ARG A 44 -7.12 -16.64 -1.18
C ARG A 44 -6.65 -15.66 -0.11
N LYS A 45 -6.63 -16.09 1.16
CA LYS A 45 -6.17 -15.26 2.28
C LYS A 45 -4.69 -14.90 2.15
N GLY A 46 -3.84 -15.86 1.78
CA GLY A 46 -2.41 -15.64 1.54
C GLY A 46 -2.16 -14.70 0.36
N LEU A 47 -2.93 -14.85 -0.72
CA LEU A 47 -2.88 -13.96 -1.89
C LEU A 47 -3.24 -12.52 -1.50
N ILE A 48 -4.32 -12.32 -0.74
CA ILE A 48 -4.71 -10.99 -0.26
C ILE A 48 -3.62 -10.38 0.63
N LEU A 49 -3.10 -11.13 1.60
CA LEU A 49 -2.10 -10.62 2.54
C LEU A 49 -0.80 -10.21 1.83
N SER A 50 -0.30 -11.06 0.93
CA SER A 50 0.91 -10.75 0.14
C SER A 50 0.69 -9.56 -0.78
N SER A 51 -0.53 -9.38 -1.30
CA SER A 51 -0.91 -8.23 -2.12
C SER A 51 -0.87 -6.92 -1.34
N ILE A 52 -1.41 -6.90 -0.12
CA ILE A 52 -1.37 -5.73 0.77
C ILE A 52 0.09 -5.31 1.02
N MET A 53 0.99 -6.25 1.27
CA MET A 53 2.42 -5.95 1.46
C MET A 53 3.03 -5.31 0.22
N LYS A 54 2.75 -5.86 -0.97
CA LYS A 54 3.27 -5.31 -2.24
C LYS A 54 2.72 -3.91 -2.52
N PHE A 55 1.43 -3.65 -2.25
CA PHE A 55 0.88 -2.29 -2.37
C PHE A 55 1.57 -1.31 -1.44
N LYS A 56 1.85 -1.70 -0.19
CA LYS A 56 2.60 -0.86 0.75
C LYS A 56 4.02 -0.55 0.25
N GLN A 57 4.70 -1.54 -0.33
CA GLN A 57 6.02 -1.35 -0.94
C GLN A 57 5.95 -0.32 -2.07
N ILE A 58 5.00 -0.48 -2.99
CA ILE A 58 4.80 0.46 -4.11
C ILE A 58 4.57 1.88 -3.59
N CYS A 59 3.68 2.07 -2.62
CA CYS A 59 3.41 3.39 -2.04
C CYS A 59 4.63 4.01 -1.36
N ASN A 60 5.51 3.19 -0.75
CA ASN A 60 6.70 3.67 -0.06
C ASN A 60 7.82 4.05 -1.02
N HIS A 61 8.12 3.24 -2.04
CA HIS A 61 9.11 3.52 -3.09
C HIS A 61 9.11 2.38 -4.14
N PRO A 62 9.27 2.71 -5.44
CA PRO A 62 8.30 2.43 -6.50
C PRO A 62 7.70 1.03 -6.53
#